data_AF-A0AAE4ERK8-F1
#
_entry.id   AF-A0AAE4ERK8-F1
#
_cell.length_a   1.000
_cell.length_b   1.000
_cell.length_c   1.000
_cell.angle_alpha   90.00
_cell.angle_beta   90.00
_cell.angle_gamma   90.00
#
_symmetry.space_group_name_H-M   'P 1'
#
loop_
_entity.id
_entity.type
_entity.pdbx_description
1 polymer ?
#
loop_
_entity_poly.entity_id
_entity_poly.type
_entity_poly.pdbx_seq_one_letter_code
_entity_poly.pdbx_strand_id
1 'polypeptide(L)'
;METDPTLDDAPDIPWPVRRRLLRTGPIRRASWSRRLPAVSADLALHLLVAAVAAAGVDPEGGVAFLVTAVVTYLAVSFVHRVLLQRWWGATIGRLLAGLRCADPRTGRPPTLRRLALGWLYGLFATVVAVLP
;
A
#
# COMPACT_ATOMS: atom_id res chain seq x y z
N MET A 1 27.90 -10.52 -11.53
CA MET A 1 27.16 -9.59 -10.64
C MET A 1 28.12 -8.43 -10.42
N GLU A 2 28.06 -7.44 -11.30
CA GLU A 2 29.02 -6.33 -11.34
C GLU A 2 28.61 -5.34 -10.27
N THR A 3 29.41 -5.26 -9.21
CA THR A 3 29.22 -4.30 -8.11
C THR A 3 29.55 -2.91 -8.64
N ASP A 4 28.58 -2.00 -8.55
CA ASP A 4 28.74 -0.59 -8.87
C ASP A 4 29.93 -0.01 -8.05
N PRO A 5 31.02 0.42 -8.71
CA PRO A 5 32.24 0.85 -8.03
C PRO A 5 32.04 2.10 -7.17
N THR A 6 30.97 2.87 -7.40
CA THR A 6 30.69 4.09 -6.63
C THR A 6 30.23 3.83 -5.19
N LEU A 7 29.84 2.61 -4.86
CA LEU A 7 29.43 2.22 -3.50
C LEU A 7 30.61 1.79 -2.63
N ASP A 8 31.77 1.46 -3.21
CA ASP A 8 32.95 1.04 -2.46
C ASP A 8 33.75 2.22 -1.87
N ASP A 9 33.62 3.41 -2.45
CA ASP A 9 34.33 4.64 -2.04
C ASP A 9 33.62 5.46 -0.96
N ALA A 10 32.57 4.93 -0.31
CA ALA A 10 31.90 5.58 0.82
C ALA A 10 32.36 4.94 2.15
N PRO A 11 33.51 5.36 2.73
CA PRO A 11 34.04 4.80 3.97
C PRO A 11 33.17 5.10 5.21
N ASP A 12 32.27 6.08 5.10
CA ASP A 12 31.53 6.61 6.26
C ASP A 12 30.18 5.94 6.49
N ILE A 13 29.78 4.98 5.64
CA ILE A 13 28.49 4.31 5.76
C ILE A 13 28.64 3.07 6.63
N PRO A 14 27.98 3.00 7.80
CA PRO A 14 28.05 1.82 8.67
C PRO A 14 27.65 0.54 7.91
N TRP A 15 28.44 -0.52 8.06
CA TRP A 15 28.23 -1.81 7.38
C TRP A 15 26.77 -2.34 7.37
N PRO A 16 25.98 -2.23 8.46
CA PRO A 16 24.57 -2.66 8.45
C PRO A 16 23.69 -1.89 7.46
N VAL A 17 24.03 -0.63 7.18
CA VAL A 17 23.35 0.25 6.22
C VAL A 17 23.79 -0.09 4.79
N ARG A 18 25.09 -0.27 4.57
CA ARG A 18 25.67 -0.72 3.30
C ARG A 18 25.08 -2.06 2.84
N ARG A 19 24.98 -3.03 3.76
CA ARG A 19 24.40 -4.36 3.49
C ARG A 19 22.90 -4.32 3.14
N ARG A 20 22.15 -3.33 3.65
CA ARG A 20 20.73 -3.12 3.30
C ARG A 20 20.57 -2.48 1.92
N LEU A 21 21.42 -1.52 1.58
CA LEU A 21 21.46 -0.88 0.26
C LEU A 21 21.84 -1.88 -0.84
N LEU A 22 22.90 -2.67 -0.60
CA LEU A 22 23.36 -3.71 -1.51
C LEU A 22 22.32 -4.82 -1.76
N ARG A 23 21.45 -5.12 -0.77
CA ARG A 23 20.40 -6.14 -0.91
C ARG A 23 19.15 -5.66 -1.64
N THR A 24 18.97 -4.35 -1.80
CA THR A 24 17.72 -3.76 -2.34
C THR A 24 17.86 -3.23 -3.77
N GLY A 25 19.07 -3.14 -4.31
CA GLY A 25 19.32 -2.53 -5.62
C GLY A 25 18.88 -1.07 -5.68
N PRO A 26 19.09 -0.36 -6.81
CA PRO A 26 18.50 0.96 -6.99
C PRO A 26 16.98 0.84 -6.86
N ILE A 27 16.38 1.71 -6.04
CA ILE A 27 14.92 1.75 -5.82
C ILE A 27 14.24 2.12 -7.14
N ARG A 28 14.01 1.14 -8.01
CA ARG A 28 13.26 1.32 -9.24
C ARG A 28 11.78 1.28 -8.91
N ARG A 29 11.05 2.33 -9.30
CA ARG A 29 9.58 2.28 -9.29
C ARG A 29 9.14 1.11 -10.15
N ALA A 30 8.29 0.25 -9.59
CA ALA A 30 7.66 -0.81 -10.35
C ALA A 30 6.88 -0.22 -11.54
N SER A 31 6.94 -0.89 -12.69
CA SER A 31 6.16 -0.51 -13.87
C SER A 31 4.66 -0.56 -13.59
N TRP A 32 3.89 0.22 -14.35
CA TRP A 32 2.42 0.22 -14.26
C TRP A 32 1.82 -1.18 -14.43
N SER A 33 2.37 -1.98 -15.34
CA SER A 33 1.95 -3.37 -15.59
C SER A 33 2.03 -4.28 -14.37
N ARG A 34 2.95 -4.04 -13.43
CA ARG A 34 3.05 -4.81 -12.18
C ARG A 34 2.21 -4.22 -11.06
N ARG A 35 1.96 -2.91 -11.09
CA ARG A 35 1.22 -2.20 -10.04
C ARG A 35 -0.29 -2.35 -10.21
N LEU A 36 -0.80 -2.33 -11.43
CA LEU A 36 -2.22 -2.49 -11.73
C LEU A 36 -2.79 -3.80 -11.16
N PRO A 37 -2.25 -4.99 -11.45
CA PRO A 37 -2.81 -6.24 -10.91
C PRO A 37 -2.73 -6.30 -9.37
N ALA A 38 -1.66 -5.75 -8.77
CA ALA A 38 -1.55 -5.65 -7.31
C ALA A 38 -2.65 -4.76 -6.70
N VAL A 39 -2.93 -3.62 -7.32
CA VAL A 39 -4.00 -2.71 -6.90
C VAL A 39 -5.38 -3.33 -7.11
N SER A 40 -5.59 -4.03 -8.23
CA SER A 40 -6.84 -4.73 -8.50
C SER A 40 -7.11 -5.84 -7.48
N ALA A 41 -6.08 -6.60 -7.09
CA ALA A 41 -6.19 -7.62 -6.06
C ALA A 41 -6.56 -7.01 -4.69
N ASP A 42 -5.92 -5.91 -4.31
CA ASP A 42 -6.26 -5.18 -3.08
C ASP A 42 -7.70 -4.66 -3.11
N LEU A 43 -8.14 -4.11 -4.25
CA LEU A 43 -9.49 -3.58 -4.43
C LEU A 43 -10.55 -4.69 -4.35
N ALA A 44 -10.33 -5.81 -5.06
CA ALA A 44 -11.23 -6.96 -5.03
C ALA A 44 -11.39 -7.50 -3.61
N LEU A 45 -10.29 -7.59 -2.85
CA LEU A 45 -10.33 -8.00 -1.45
C LEU A 45 -11.17 -7.04 -0.59
N HIS A 46 -11.00 -5.72 -0.77
CA HIS A 46 -11.75 -4.72 -0.02
C HIS A 46 -13.25 -4.77 -0.33
N LEU A 47 -13.60 -4.88 -1.62
CA LEU A 47 -15.00 -5.00 -2.06
C LEU A 47 -15.63 -6.30 -1.57
N LEU A 48 -14.89 -7.41 -1.59
CA LEU A 48 -15.38 -8.69 -1.08
C LEU A 48 -15.72 -8.62 0.40
N VAL A 49 -14.82 -8.08 1.24
CA VAL A 49 -15.08 -7.96 2.68
C VAL A 49 -16.25 -7.01 2.95
N ALA A 50 -16.34 -5.90 2.22
CA ALA A 50 -17.45 -4.95 2.36
C ALA A 50 -18.80 -5.58 1.97
N ALA A 51 -18.84 -6.34 0.87
CA ALA A 51 -20.05 -7.02 0.42
C ALA A 51 -20.51 -8.10 1.41
N VAL A 52 -19.59 -8.90 1.95
CA VAL A 52 -19.89 -9.93 2.96
C VAL A 52 -20.44 -9.28 4.24
N ALA A 53 -19.84 -8.18 4.70
CA ALA A 53 -20.33 -7.47 5.88
C ALA A 53 -21.73 -6.86 5.65
N ALA A 54 -21.95 -6.22 4.49
CA ALA A 54 -23.22 -5.60 4.17
C ALA A 54 -24.36 -6.62 4.01
N ALA A 55 -24.07 -7.80 3.48
CA ALA A 55 -25.03 -8.90 3.36
C ALA A 55 -25.54 -9.43 4.73
N GLY A 56 -24.83 -9.14 5.82
CA GLY A 56 -25.22 -9.55 7.17
C GLY A 56 -26.16 -8.59 7.91
N VAL A 57 -26.39 -7.37 7.42
CA VAL A 57 -27.18 -6.35 8.14
C VAL A 57 -28.65 -6.38 7.74
N ASP A 58 -28.96 -6.29 6.46
CA ASP A 58 -30.29 -6.49 5.87
C ASP A 58 -30.17 -6.24 4.35
N PRO A 59 -30.40 -7.23 3.47
CA PRO A 59 -30.33 -7.03 2.03
C PRO A 59 -31.46 -6.17 1.47
N GLU A 60 -32.59 -6.00 2.16
CA GLU A 60 -33.75 -5.22 1.69
C GLU A 60 -33.67 -3.74 2.12
N GLY A 61 -32.99 -3.46 3.24
CA GLY A 61 -32.69 -2.12 3.73
C GLY A 61 -31.58 -1.42 2.94
N GLY A 62 -31.90 -0.91 1.75
CA GLY A 62 -30.91 -0.33 0.82
C GLY A 62 -29.96 0.72 1.42
N VAL A 63 -30.43 1.54 2.37
CA VAL A 63 -29.59 2.53 3.09
C VAL A 63 -28.63 1.86 4.07
N ALA A 64 -29.11 0.91 4.89
CA ALA A 64 -28.27 0.21 5.86
C ALA A 64 -27.21 -0.64 5.15
N PHE A 65 -27.58 -1.30 4.05
CA PHE A 65 -26.67 -2.02 3.18
C PHE A 65 -25.56 -1.10 2.65
N LEU A 66 -25.93 0.03 2.04
CA LEU A 66 -24.98 0.96 1.44
C LEU A 66 -24.03 1.57 2.49
N VAL A 67 -24.56 2.02 3.62
CA VAL A 67 -23.76 2.58 4.73
C VAL A 67 -22.79 1.53 5.25
N THR A 68 -23.24 0.29 5.47
CA THR A 68 -22.38 -0.80 5.95
C THR A 68 -21.29 -1.13 4.95
N ALA A 69 -21.61 -1.21 3.65
CA ALA A 69 -20.64 -1.47 2.59
C ALA A 69 -19.57 -0.38 2.54
N VAL A 70 -19.97 0.90 2.56
CA VAL A 70 -19.03 2.03 2.50
C VAL A 70 -18.15 2.09 3.75
N VAL A 71 -18.73 2.02 4.94
CA VAL A 71 -17.97 2.08 6.21
C VAL A 71 -17.00 0.91 6.30
N THR A 72 -17.44 -0.31 5.97
CA THR A 72 -16.58 -1.50 6.00
C THR A 72 -15.46 -1.37 4.97
N TYR A 73 -15.76 -0.95 3.75
CA TYR A 73 -14.75 -0.72 2.72
C TYR A 73 -13.67 0.26 3.18
N LEU A 74 -14.08 1.41 3.75
CA LEU A 74 -13.15 2.42 4.25
C LEU A 74 -12.30 1.90 5.41
N ALA A 75 -12.92 1.21 6.37
CA ALA A 75 -12.22 0.63 7.52
C ALA A 75 -11.18 -0.40 7.08
N VAL A 76 -11.57 -1.36 6.23
CA VAL A 76 -10.66 -2.39 5.69
C VAL A 76 -9.57 -1.74 4.84
N SER A 77 -9.90 -0.74 4.02
CA SER A 77 -8.92 0.01 3.23
C SER A 77 -7.87 0.69 4.10
N PHE A 78 -8.31 1.34 5.18
CA PHE A 78 -7.43 1.99 6.14
C PHE A 78 -6.51 0.97 6.84
N VAL A 79 -7.09 -0.09 7.42
CA VAL A 79 -6.32 -1.14 8.10
C VAL A 79 -5.31 -1.79 7.16
N HIS A 80 -5.72 -2.07 5.92
CA HIS A 80 -4.85 -2.69 4.92
C HIS A 80 -3.69 -1.77 4.50
N ARG A 81 -3.97 -0.50 4.21
CA ARG A 81 -2.96 0.45 3.70
C ARG A 81 -2.09 1.08 4.78
N VAL A 82 -2.58 1.18 6.01
CA VAL A 82 -1.87 1.85 7.10
C VAL A 82 -1.22 0.85 8.05
N LEU A 83 -1.95 -0.15 8.52
CA LEU A 83 -1.45 -1.08 9.53
C LEU A 83 -0.72 -2.27 8.90
N LEU A 84 -1.39 -3.00 8.00
CA LEU A 84 -0.80 -4.16 7.31
C LEU A 84 0.41 -3.75 6.46
N GLN A 85 0.29 -2.67 5.70
CA GLN A 85 1.42 -2.14 4.93
C GLN A 85 2.58 -1.69 5.82
N ARG A 86 2.32 -1.23 7.06
CA ARG A 86 3.39 -0.88 8.01
C ARG A 86 4.11 -2.13 8.52
N TRP A 87 3.37 -3.18 8.86
CA TRP A 87 3.93 -4.40 9.43
C TRP A 87 4.67 -5.25 8.39
N TRP A 88 4.07 -5.47 7.21
CA TRP A 88 4.66 -6.30 6.17
C TRP A 88 5.50 -5.52 5.16
N GLY A 89 5.49 -4.19 5.23
CA GLY A 89 6.15 -3.32 4.26
C GLY A 89 5.47 -3.32 2.89
N ALA A 90 4.28 -3.91 2.75
CA ALA A 90 3.49 -3.98 1.52
C ALA A 90 2.03 -4.37 1.82
N THR A 91 1.12 -4.06 0.90
CA THR A 91 -0.24 -4.63 0.89
C THR A 91 -0.22 -6.04 0.33
N ILE A 92 -1.27 -6.83 0.56
CA ILE A 92 -1.38 -8.22 0.11
C ILE A 92 -1.16 -8.33 -1.41
N GLY A 93 -1.86 -7.53 -2.22
CA GLY A 93 -1.69 -7.54 -3.67
C GLY A 93 -0.27 -7.18 -4.11
N ARG A 94 0.40 -6.28 -3.38
CA ARG A 94 1.81 -5.97 -3.61
C ARG A 94 2.73 -7.11 -3.22
N LEU A 95 2.46 -7.81 -2.11
CA LEU A 95 3.22 -9.01 -1.72
C LEU A 95 3.10 -10.10 -2.79
N LEU A 96 1.90 -10.35 -3.30
CA LEU A 96 1.66 -11.29 -4.39
C LEU A 96 2.42 -10.92 -5.67
N ALA A 97 2.57 -9.63 -5.95
CA ALA A 97 3.36 -9.14 -7.08
C ALA A 97 4.88 -9.05 -6.81
N GLY A 98 5.35 -9.48 -5.64
CA GLY A 98 6.76 -9.37 -5.21
C GLY A 98 7.23 -7.92 -5.03
N LEU A 99 6.32 -7.00 -4.70
CA LEU A 99 6.57 -5.58 -4.53
C LEU A 99 6.64 -5.19 -3.06
N ARG A 100 7.43 -4.16 -2.76
CA ARG A 100 7.54 -3.56 -1.42
C ARG A 100 7.32 -2.05 -1.47
N CYS A 101 6.79 -1.51 -0.38
CA CYS A 101 6.69 -0.08 -0.15
C CYS A 101 7.93 0.42 0.57
N ALA A 102 8.61 1.36 -0.08
CA ALA A 102 9.67 2.14 0.52
C ALA A 102 9.36 3.63 0.32
N ASP A 103 9.82 4.45 1.26
CA ASP A 103 9.89 5.88 1.11
C ASP A 103 10.89 6.21 -0.01
N PRO A 104 10.49 6.89 -1.09
CA PRO A 104 11.38 7.19 -2.20
C PRO A 104 12.56 8.09 -1.81
N ARG A 105 12.47 8.84 -0.70
CA ARG A 105 13.56 9.72 -0.25
C ARG A 105 14.60 9.00 0.59
N THR A 106 14.18 7.98 1.35
CA THR A 106 15.04 7.36 2.38
C THR A 106 15.28 5.87 2.13
N GLY A 107 14.54 5.24 1.22
CA GLY A 107 14.53 3.80 1.01
C GLY A 107 14.00 2.97 2.18
N ARG A 108 13.59 3.63 3.27
CA ARG A 108 13.11 2.98 4.48
C ARG A 108 11.61 2.67 4.37
N PRO A 109 11.09 1.72 5.16
CA PRO A 109 9.65 1.52 5.26
C PRO A 109 8.95 2.84 5.66
N PRO A 110 7.81 3.17 5.04
CA PRO A 110 7.08 4.39 5.37
C PRO A 110 6.62 4.39 6.84
N THR A 111 6.57 5.58 7.42
CA THR A 111 6.04 5.79 8.77
C THR A 111 4.52 5.72 8.77
N LEU A 112 3.92 5.35 9.91
CA LEU A 112 2.45 5.31 10.07
C LEU A 112 1.80 6.64 9.68
N ARG A 113 2.38 7.76 10.13
CA ARG A 113 1.89 9.11 9.78
C ARG A 113 1.85 9.33 8.26
N ARG A 114 2.90 8.95 7.54
CA ARG A 114 2.93 9.11 6.07
C ARG A 114 1.93 8.20 5.38
N LEU A 115 1.72 6.98 5.88
CA LEU A 115 0.71 6.07 5.36
C LEU A 115 -0.70 6.61 5.58
N ALA A 116 -1.00 7.10 6.78
CA ALA A 116 -2.31 7.68 7.11
C ALA A 116 -2.59 8.94 6.28
N LEU A 117 -1.63 9.86 6.16
CA LEU A 117 -1.78 11.06 5.32
C LEU A 117 -1.91 10.70 3.84
N GLY A 118 -1.16 9.72 3.36
CA GLY A 118 -1.29 9.22 1.99
C GLY A 118 -2.65 8.57 1.72
N TRP A 119 -3.21 7.87 2.71
CA TRP A 119 -4.56 7.32 2.65
C TRP A 119 -5.62 8.43 2.61
N LEU A 120 -5.52 9.43 3.49
CA LEU A 120 -6.42 10.59 3.50
C LEU A 120 -6.37 11.37 2.19
N TYR A 121 -5.17 11.61 1.65
CA TYR A 121 -5.01 12.27 0.36
C TYR A 121 -5.66 11.46 -0.77
N GLY A 122 -5.47 10.14 -0.77
CA GLY A 122 -6.11 9.25 -1.74
C GLY A 122 -7.64 9.27 -1.61
N LEU A 123 -8.17 9.25 -0.38
CA LEU A 123 -9.60 9.35 -0.13
C LEU A 123 -10.16 10.68 -0.66
N PHE A 124 -9.54 11.80 -0.29
CA PHE A 124 -9.93 13.13 -0.75
C PHE A 124 -9.88 13.24 -2.28
N ALA A 125 -8.82 12.76 -2.91
CA ALA A 125 -8.70 12.75 -4.37
C ALA A 125 -9.81 11.92 -5.04
N THR A 126 -10.18 10.76 -4.48
CA THR A 126 -11.31 9.96 -4.98
C THR A 126 -12.63 10.71 -4.83
N VAL A 127 -12.88 11.36 -3.68
CA VAL A 127 -14.09 12.14 -3.45
C VAL A 127 -14.20 13.29 -4.47
N VAL A 128 -13.13 14.06 -4.65
CA VAL A 128 -13.08 15.16 -5.64
C VAL A 128 -13.26 14.65 -7.07
N ALA A 129 -12.77 13.45 -7.40
CA ALA A 129 -12.89 12.90 -8.75
C ALA A 129 -14.29 12.35 -9.06
N VAL A 130 -15.07 11.99 -8.05
CA VAL A 130 -16.40 11.36 -8.20
C VAL A 130 -17.54 12.36 -7.98
N LEU A 131 -17.33 13.37 -7.14
CA LEU A 131 -18.30 14.45 -6.96
C LEU A 131 -18.23 15.41 -8.16
N PRO A 132 -19.38 15.78 -8.75
CA PRO A 132 -19.47 16.69 -9.89
C PRO A 132 -19.13 18.14 -9.54
#